data_AF-O44365-F1
#
_entry.id   AF-O44365-F1
#
_cell.length_a   1.000
_cell.length_b   1.000
_cell.length_c   1.000
_cell.angle_alpha   90.00
_cell.angle_beta   90.00
_cell.angle_gamma   90.00
#
_symmetry.space_group_name_H-M   'P 1'
#
loop_
_entity.id
_entity.type
_entity.pdbx_description
1 polymer ?
#
loop_
_entity_poly.entity_id
_entity_poly.type
_entity_poly.pdbx_seq_one_letter_code
_entity_poly.pdbx_strand_id
1 'polypeptide(L)' 'QKFAMMELKVTISKIIRHFNILPAVDDFLRDIHNLGDPNNKITNPYDARLGFFLTLKSVNGLNIRLSRRSY' A
#
# COMPACT_ATOMS: atom_id res chain seq x y z
N GLN A 1 5.04 4.33 -22.91
CA GLN A 1 3.86 4.26 -22.02
C GLN A 1 3.17 2.89 -22.01
N LYS A 2 2.86 2.26 -23.16
CA LYS A 2 2.19 0.94 -23.22
C LYS A 2 2.90 -0.15 -22.42
N PHE A 3 4.22 -0.16 -22.45
CA PHE A 3 5.06 -1.09 -21.69
C PHE A 3 4.88 -0.97 -20.17
N ALA A 4 4.98 0.25 -19.62
CA ALA A 4 4.82 0.49 -18.17
C ALA A 4 3.44 0.04 -17.65
N MET A 5 2.38 0.27 -18.44
CA MET A 5 1.04 -0.21 -18.10
C MET A 5 0.95 -1.74 -18.11
N MET A 6 1.59 -2.39 -19.07
CA MET A 6 1.64 -3.85 -19.15
C MET A 6 2.37 -4.44 -17.95
N GLU A 7 3.56 -3.94 -17.63
CA GLU A 7 4.34 -4.43 -16.49
C GLU A 7 3.60 -4.27 -15.17
N LEU A 8 2.97 -3.11 -14.95
CA LEU A 8 2.17 -2.87 -13.74
C LEU A 8 1.03 -3.89 -13.64
N LYS A 9 0.28 -4.11 -14.72
CA LYS A 9 -0.82 -5.08 -14.74
C LYS A 9 -0.34 -6.51 -14.50
N VAL A 10 0.73 -6.94 -15.17
CA VAL A 10 1.28 -8.30 -15.02
C VAL A 10 1.78 -8.53 -13.60
N THR A 11 2.50 -7.55 -13.03
CA THR A 11 3.07 -7.64 -11.68
C THR A 11 1.97 -7.73 -10.63
N ILE A 12 0.99 -6.82 -10.68
CA ILE A 12 -0.17 -6.85 -9.76
C ILE A 12 -0.93 -8.16 -9.92
N SER A 13 -1.17 -8.62 -11.15
CA SER A 13 -1.88 -9.87 -11.41
C SER A 13 -1.16 -11.10 -10.86
N LYS A 14 0.17 -11.10 -10.80
CA LYS A 14 0.94 -12.18 -10.16
C LYS A 14 0.78 -12.15 -8.65
N ILE A 15 0.84 -10.96 -8.03
CA ILE A 15 0.72 -10.80 -6.58
C ILE A 15 -0.65 -11.28 -6.10
N ILE A 16 -1.75 -10.76 -6.67
CA ILE A 16 -3.11 -11.08 -6.22
C ILE A 16 -3.49 -12.56 -6.39
N ARG A 17 -2.85 -13.26 -7.34
CA ARG A 17 -3.10 -14.68 -7.60
C ARG A 17 -2.40 -15.61 -6.62
N HIS A 18 -1.24 -15.23 -6.11
CA HIS A 18 -0.41 -16.10 -5.25
C HIS A 18 -0.42 -15.68 -3.79
N PHE A 19 -0.83 -14.44 -3.48
CA PHE A 19 -0.78 -13.90 -2.13
C PHE A 19 -2.10 -13.25 -1.73
N ASN A 20 -2.49 -13.49 -0.48
CA ASN A 20 -3.50 -12.72 0.23
C ASN A 20 -2.82 -11.50 0.86
N ILE A 21 -3.29 -10.31 0.50
CA ILE A 21 -2.77 -9.04 1.03
C ILE A 21 -3.52 -8.74 2.32
N LEU A 22 -2.77 -8.68 3.42
CA LEU A 22 -3.25 -8.41 4.77
C LEU A 22 -2.76 -7.03 5.23
N PRO A 23 -3.51 -6.36 6.12
CA PRO A 23 -3.04 -5.12 6.74
C PRO A 23 -1.76 -5.37 7.55
N ALA A 24 -1.02 -4.28 7.82
CA ALA A 24 0.24 -4.34 8.56
C ALA A 24 0.09 -4.99 9.95
N VAL A 25 -1.08 -4.83 10.59
CA VAL A 25 -1.39 -5.34 11.93
C VAL A 25 -2.76 -6.04 11.93
N ASP A 26 -2.88 -7.14 12.68
CA ASP A 26 -4.07 -8.01 12.72
C ASP A 26 -5.31 -7.37 13.40
N ASP A 27 -5.15 -6.22 14.06
CA ASP A 27 -6.23 -5.45 14.71
C ASP A 27 -6.27 -3.99 14.22
N PHE A 28 -5.85 -3.78 12.97
CA PHE A 28 -5.84 -2.44 12.39
C PHE A 28 -7.27 -1.99 12.09
N LEU A 29 -7.76 -0.99 12.83
CA LEU A 29 -9.02 -0.32 12.52
C LEU A 29 -9.00 0.12 11.06
N ARG A 30 -10.02 -0.29 10.31
CA ARG A 30 -10.21 -0.01 8.88
C ARG A 30 -10.54 1.46 8.59
N ASP A 31 -10.02 2.38 9.38
CA ASP A 31 -10.28 3.78 9.12
C ASP A 31 -9.40 4.24 7.96
N ILE A 32 -10.05 4.59 6.86
CA ILE A 32 -9.36 5.20 5.73
C ILE A 32 -9.04 6.62 6.18
N HIS A 33 -7.78 6.89 6.51
CA HIS A 33 -7.33 8.22 6.88
C HIS A 33 -7.72 9.22 5.79
N ASN A 34 -8.71 10.08 6.08
CA ASN A 34 -9.11 11.18 5.21
C ASN A 34 -8.00 12.23 5.23
N LEU A 35 -7.16 12.25 4.20
CA LEU A 35 -6.05 13.20 4.07
C LEU A 35 -6.50 14.67 4.00
N GLY A 36 -7.79 14.92 3.75
CA GLY A 36 -8.38 16.27 3.69
C GLY A 36 -8.85 16.82 5.05
N ASP A 37 -8.83 16.02 6.12
CA ASP A 37 -9.19 16.50 7.45
C ASP A 37 -7.95 17.13 8.14
N PRO A 38 -7.97 18.43 8.46
CA PRO A 38 -6.85 19.11 9.11
C PRO A 38 -6.52 18.58 10.52
N ASN A 39 -7.42 17.82 11.14
CA ASN A 39 -7.19 17.19 12.45
C ASN A 39 -6.66 15.75 12.35
N ASN A 40 -6.54 15.21 11.14
CA ASN A 40 -6.04 13.86 10.94
C ASN A 40 -4.52 13.83 11.15
N LYS A 41 -4.12 13.55 12.40
CA LYS A 41 -2.73 13.32 12.73
C LYS A 41 -2.32 11.96 12.16
N ILE A 42 -1.24 11.95 11.38
CA ILE A 42 -0.52 10.73 10.98
C ILE A 42 0.15 10.14 12.24
N THR A 43 -0.68 9.57 13.13
CA THR A 43 -0.24 9.02 14.41
C THR A 43 0.20 7.57 14.25
N ASN A 44 -0.29 6.89 13.21
CA ASN A 44 0.04 5.51 12.95
C ASN A 44 1.45 5.37 12.32
N PRO A 45 2.35 4.56 12.91
CA PRO A 45 3.66 4.29 12.31
C PRO A 45 3.59 3.57 10.95
N TYR A 46 2.47 2.89 10.65
CA TYR A 46 2.29 2.12 9.41
C TYR A 46 1.74 2.95 8.23
N ASP A 47 1.32 4.20 8.46
CA ASP A 47 0.80 5.06 7.40
C ASP A 47 1.89 5.47 6.41
N ALA A 48 1.57 5.43 5.11
CA ALA A 48 2.51 5.81 4.06
C ALA A 48 2.81 7.32 4.10
N ARG A 49 4.05 7.69 4.40
CA ARG A 49 4.51 9.08 4.39
C ARG A 49 4.99 9.44 3.00
N LEU A 50 4.22 10.25 2.30
CA LEU A 50 4.57 10.65 0.93
C LEU A 50 5.68 11.70 0.94
N GLY A 51 6.72 11.45 0.16
CA GLY A 51 7.80 12.39 -0.11
C GLY A 51 7.94 12.63 -1.60
N PHE A 52 8.22 13.87 -1.99
CA PHE A 52 8.42 14.26 -3.37
C PHE A 52 9.88 14.65 -3.60
N PHE A 53 10.62 13.78 -4.28
CA PHE A 53 12.02 14.05 -4.67
C PHE A 53 12.16 14.19 -6.19
N LEU A 54 11.55 13.25 -6.92
CA LEU A 54 11.44 13.27 -8.38
C LEU A 54 10.09 12.66 -8.80
N THR A 55 9.72 11.57 -8.15
CA THR A 55 8.38 10.99 -8.18
C THR A 55 7.81 10.95 -6.76
N LEU A 56 6.48 10.98 -6.66
CA LEU A 56 5.79 10.81 -5.39
C LEU A 56 5.92 9.36 -4.95
N LYS A 57 6.62 9.13 -3.83
CA LYS A 57 6.79 7.79 -3.25
C LYS A 57 6.62 7.84 -1.74
N SER A 58 6.29 6.70 -1.15
CA SER A 58 6.34 6.57 0.30
C SER A 58 7.81 6.55 0.77
N VAL A 59 8.13 7.34 1.79
CA VAL A 59 9.47 7.45 2.39
C VAL A 59 9.72 6.31 3.38
N ASN A 60 8.69 5.93 4.15
CA ASN A 60 8.76 4.81 5.09
C ASN A 60 8.36 3.46 4.46
N GLY A 61 8.16 3.44 3.13
CA GLY A 61 7.66 2.27 2.42
C GLY A 61 6.16 2.06 2.62
N LEU A 62 5.66 0.91 2.18
CA LEU A 62 4.27 0.49 2.39
C LEU A 62 4.29 -0.80 3.18
N ASN A 63 3.90 -0.72 4.45
CA ASN A 63 3.86 -1.88 5.33
C ASN A 63 2.59 -2.67 5.05
N ILE A 64 2.74 -3.82 4.41
CA ILE A 64 1.67 -4.78 4.17
C ILE A 64 2.18 -6.18 4.45
N ARG A 65 1.29 -7.05 4.90
CA ARG A 65 1.59 -8.45 5.13
C ARG A 65 1.09 -9.28 3.96
N LEU A 66 1.88 -10.25 3.54
CA LEU A 66 1.53 -11.17 2.46
C LEU A 66 1.46 -12.57 3.05
N SER A 67 0.32 -13.22 2.87
CA SER A 67 0.15 -14.64 3.18
C SER A 67 -0.01 -15.42 1.89
N ARG A 68 0.52 -16.64 1.81
CA ARG A 68 0.39 -17.48 0.61
C ARG A 68 -1.09 -17.81 0.39
N ARG A 69 -1.59 -17.57 -0.82
CA ARG A 69 -2.95 -17.96 -1.19
C ARG A 69 -2.98 -19.48 -1.37
N SER A 70 -3.75 -20.17 -0.53
CA SER A 70 -4.11 -21.57 -0.76
C SER A 70 -5.20 -21.62 -1.83
N TYR A 71 -5.08 -22.57 -2.75
CA TYR A 71 -6.13 -22.91 -3.71
C TYR A 71 -7.17 -23.83 -3.08
#